data_AF-A0A9W6TJG7-F1
#
_entry.id   AF-A0A9W6TJG7-F1
#
_cell.length_a   1.000
_cell.length_b   1.000
_cell.length_c   1.000
_cell.angle_alpha   90.00
_cell.angle_beta   90.00
_cell.angle_gamma   90.00
#
_symmetry.space_group_name_H-M   'P 1'
#
loop_
_entity.id
_entity.type
_entity.pdbx_description
1 polymer ?
#
loop_
_entity_poly.entity_id
_entity_poly.type
_entity_poly.pdbx_seq_one_letter_code
_entity_poly.pdbx_strand_id
1 'polypeptide(L)'
;MSDLFAVIGTDNVKSVIKNPSYMCIATSDMKMLDISNNVPAGTSYDKYLTTYLGGCKCDDKVRCVCGLGKGLFPYEYITSFNVLNEDQVPAKSAFDSKLRVPFIKAIKSQRELFKRFDLNMFVDGVSLPGLSEKVMYQTCFDNLEYPTKKPANAFQFPPKCMSGYKRQDVEAKRGFGITLEHLNMLLKKQKYLCGLCYSPLTSDTSSADRINNNLGHTDGNILISCISCNTARKCMSLRGFRYKTLLDFNSDELVFSIDKEESEIYGKMKANIAGGPSIKFNRYA
;
A
#
# COMPACT_ATOMS: atom_id res chain seq x y z
N MET A 1 39.99 -15.57 -13.94
CA MET A 1 38.78 -15.10 -14.62
C MET A 1 39.13 -15.07 -16.10
N SER A 2 38.61 -15.99 -16.89
CA SER A 2 38.90 -16.06 -18.33
C SER A 2 38.44 -14.77 -18.99
N ASP A 3 39.28 -14.14 -19.81
CA ASP A 3 38.90 -12.96 -20.58
C ASP A 3 37.66 -13.30 -21.44
N LEU A 4 36.66 -12.42 -21.45
CA LEU A 4 35.42 -12.59 -22.21
C LEU A 4 35.73 -12.89 -23.68
N PHE A 5 36.77 -12.29 -24.25
CA PHE A 5 37.21 -12.54 -25.62
C PHE A 5 37.85 -13.91 -25.83
N ALA A 6 38.47 -14.48 -24.80
CA ALA A 6 38.98 -15.85 -24.82
C ALA A 6 37.85 -16.90 -24.75
N VAL A 7 36.67 -16.52 -24.26
CA VAL A 7 35.49 -17.40 -24.15
C VAL A 7 34.59 -17.33 -25.39
N ILE A 8 34.44 -16.14 -26.01
CA ILE A 8 33.54 -15.96 -27.17
C ILE A 8 34.16 -16.50 -28.47
N GLY A 9 35.49 -16.57 -28.58
CA GLY A 9 36.17 -16.80 -29.84
C GLY A 9 36.08 -15.56 -30.75
N THR A 10 37.22 -15.03 -31.17
CA THR A 10 37.28 -13.75 -31.90
C THR A 10 36.89 -13.84 -33.37
N ASP A 11 36.76 -15.06 -33.89
CA ASP A 11 36.74 -15.31 -35.34
C ASP A 11 35.43 -14.85 -36.01
N ASN A 12 34.34 -14.77 -35.25
CA ASN A 12 33.02 -14.32 -35.75
C ASN A 12 32.64 -12.90 -35.29
N VAL A 13 33.53 -12.19 -34.60
CA VAL A 13 33.27 -10.84 -34.09
C VAL A 13 33.54 -9.81 -35.17
N LYS A 14 32.48 -9.19 -35.70
CA LYS A 14 32.59 -8.17 -36.76
C LYS A 14 33.05 -6.82 -36.23
N SER A 15 32.62 -6.44 -35.04
CA SER A 15 33.04 -5.19 -34.41
C SER A 15 32.84 -5.21 -32.91
N VAL A 16 33.83 -4.69 -32.19
CA VAL A 16 33.75 -4.39 -30.75
C VAL A 16 33.90 -2.90 -30.59
N ILE A 17 32.88 -2.24 -30.04
CA ILE A 17 32.96 -0.83 -29.65
C ILE A 17 33.00 -0.79 -28.14
N LYS A 18 34.12 -0.34 -27.59
CA LYS A 18 34.35 -0.20 -26.16
C LYS A 18 34.49 1.28 -25.82
N ASN A 19 33.47 1.82 -25.17
CA ASN A 19 33.50 3.11 -24.52
C ASN A 19 33.52 2.87 -22.99
N PRO A 20 34.10 3.76 -22.15
CA PRO A 20 33.96 3.64 -20.69
C PRO A 20 32.53 3.45 -20.19
N SER A 21 31.53 3.91 -20.96
CA SER A 21 30.13 3.96 -20.55
C SER A 21 29.21 2.88 -21.15
N TYR A 22 29.66 2.08 -22.12
CA TYR A 22 28.93 0.91 -22.63
C TYR A 22 29.83 0.03 -23.53
N MET A 23 29.43 -1.24 -23.69
CA MET A 23 30.09 -2.19 -24.58
C MET A 23 29.07 -2.75 -25.58
N CYS A 24 29.42 -2.70 -26.88
CA CYS A 24 28.66 -3.35 -27.93
C CYS A 24 29.52 -4.41 -28.62
N ILE A 25 28.97 -5.62 -28.72
CA ILE A 25 29.57 -6.76 -29.42
C ILE A 25 28.64 -7.10 -30.57
N ALA A 26 29.16 -7.09 -31.80
CA ALA A 26 28.42 -7.49 -32.98
C ALA A 26 29.13 -8.64 -33.71
N THR A 27 28.40 -9.71 -33.99
CA THR A 27 28.79 -10.84 -34.84
C THR A 27 27.99 -10.81 -36.16
N SER A 28 28.19 -11.80 -37.02
CA SER A 28 27.34 -12.01 -38.22
C SER A 28 25.87 -12.17 -37.87
N ASP A 29 25.58 -12.83 -36.76
CA ASP A 29 24.25 -13.38 -36.46
C ASP A 29 23.60 -12.74 -35.22
N MET A 30 24.39 -12.03 -34.39
CA MET A 30 23.92 -11.43 -33.15
C MET A 30 24.55 -10.07 -32.89
N LYS A 31 23.77 -9.14 -32.31
CA LYS A 31 24.28 -7.90 -31.72
C LYS A 31 23.88 -7.85 -30.26
N MET A 32 24.87 -7.72 -29.37
CA MET A 32 24.68 -7.63 -27.93
C MET A 32 25.15 -6.25 -27.46
N LEU A 33 24.32 -5.57 -26.67
CA LEU A 33 24.60 -4.26 -26.11
C LEU A 33 24.39 -4.34 -24.59
N ASP A 34 25.46 -4.11 -23.83
CA ASP A 34 25.38 -4.06 -22.37
C ASP A 34 25.13 -2.62 -21.91
N ILE A 35 23.91 -2.39 -21.41
CA ILE A 35 23.39 -1.09 -20.92
C ILE A 35 23.06 -1.13 -19.42
N SER A 36 23.53 -2.15 -18.70
CA SER A 36 23.25 -2.39 -17.28
C SER A 36 23.47 -1.16 -16.38
N ASN A 37 24.30 -0.21 -16.81
CA ASN A 37 24.63 1.01 -16.07
C ASN A 37 23.81 2.27 -16.40
N ASN A 38 22.86 2.27 -17.36
CA ASN A 38 22.33 3.55 -17.90
C ASN A 38 20.84 3.59 -18.32
N VAL A 39 19.95 2.79 -17.72
CA VAL A 39 18.50 2.96 -17.96
C VAL A 39 17.86 3.76 -16.82
N PRO A 40 17.42 5.02 -17.04
CA PRO A 40 16.69 5.78 -16.03
C PRO A 40 15.44 5.02 -15.59
N ALA A 41 15.14 5.06 -14.28
CA ALA A 41 13.92 4.45 -13.74
C ALA A 41 12.68 4.91 -14.53
N GLY A 42 11.88 3.95 -15.01
CA GLY A 42 10.67 4.21 -15.80
C GLY A 42 10.84 4.23 -17.32
N THR A 43 12.06 4.05 -17.84
CA THR A 43 12.28 3.90 -19.29
C THR A 43 11.94 2.47 -19.73
N SER A 44 10.90 2.29 -20.54
CA SER A 44 10.60 1.00 -21.14
C SER A 44 11.58 0.72 -22.30
N TYR A 45 11.96 -0.55 -22.47
CA TYR A 45 12.77 -0.99 -23.62
C TYR A 45 12.18 -0.54 -24.97
N ASP A 46 10.85 -0.51 -25.09
CA ASP A 46 10.12 0.00 -26.26
C ASP A 46 10.35 1.50 -26.52
N LYS A 47 10.29 2.34 -25.48
CA LYS A 47 10.64 3.78 -25.57
C LYS A 47 12.11 3.99 -25.91
N TYR A 48 12.99 3.17 -25.35
CA TYR A 48 14.41 3.19 -25.64
C TYR A 48 14.67 2.87 -27.12
N LEU A 49 14.14 1.76 -27.64
CA LEU A 49 14.25 1.39 -29.06
C LEU A 49 13.68 2.46 -29.99
N THR A 50 12.52 3.03 -29.67
CA THR A 50 11.88 4.09 -30.47
C THR A 50 12.77 5.35 -30.57
N THR A 51 13.48 5.68 -29.49
CA THR A 51 14.36 6.86 -29.43
C THR A 51 15.57 6.71 -30.37
N TYR A 52 16.16 5.52 -30.46
CA TYR A 52 17.33 5.27 -31.32
C TYR A 52 16.97 4.86 -32.75
N LEU A 53 15.84 4.18 -32.95
CA LEU A 53 15.40 3.70 -34.28
C LEU A 53 14.44 4.67 -34.98
N GLY A 54 13.98 5.73 -34.29
CA GLY A 54 13.10 6.75 -34.87
C GLY A 54 11.65 6.29 -35.12
N GLY A 55 11.20 5.20 -34.48
CA GLY A 55 9.87 4.58 -34.65
C GLY A 55 9.66 3.80 -35.97
N CYS A 56 8.59 2.99 -36.07
CA CYS A 56 8.24 2.30 -37.35
C CYS A 56 7.77 3.34 -38.38
N LYS A 57 8.54 3.45 -39.47
CA LYS A 57 8.23 4.29 -40.64
C LYS A 57 7.82 3.46 -41.86
N CYS A 58 7.55 2.17 -41.68
CA CYS A 58 7.20 1.27 -42.76
C CYS A 58 5.70 1.29 -43.06
N ASP A 59 5.36 1.34 -44.35
CA ASP A 59 3.97 1.31 -44.83
C ASP A 59 3.34 -0.10 -44.73
N ASP A 60 4.14 -1.15 -44.93
CA ASP A 60 3.72 -2.55 -44.72
C ASP A 60 3.96 -2.99 -43.28
N LYS A 61 2.90 -2.95 -42.48
CA LYS A 61 2.94 -3.36 -41.06
C LYS A 61 3.08 -4.87 -40.85
N VAL A 62 2.82 -5.70 -41.87
CA VAL A 62 2.93 -7.17 -41.77
C VAL A 62 4.39 -7.61 -41.90
N ARG A 63 5.19 -6.89 -42.68
CA ARG A 63 6.65 -7.08 -42.81
C ARG A 63 7.48 -6.06 -42.02
N CYS A 64 6.85 -5.08 -41.33
CA CYS A 64 7.52 -4.09 -40.47
C CYS A 64 8.21 -4.78 -39.28
N VAL A 65 9.54 -4.77 -39.27
CA VAL A 65 10.36 -5.19 -38.09
C VAL A 65 10.54 -4.06 -37.07
N CYS A 66 10.18 -2.83 -37.40
CA CYS A 66 10.30 -1.68 -36.50
C CYS A 66 9.20 -1.57 -35.43
N GLY A 67 8.31 -2.58 -35.33
CA GLY A 67 7.36 -2.80 -34.25
C GLY A 67 7.75 -3.94 -33.29
N LEU A 68 9.02 -4.37 -33.31
CA LEU A 68 9.53 -5.35 -32.34
C LEU A 68 9.36 -4.79 -30.92
N GLY A 69 8.34 -5.28 -30.20
CA GLY A 69 8.19 -5.05 -28.76
C GLY A 69 9.34 -5.70 -27.97
N LYS A 70 9.27 -5.65 -26.63
CA LYS A 70 10.22 -6.38 -25.76
C LYS A 70 10.41 -7.81 -26.28
N GLY A 71 11.63 -8.13 -26.72
CA GLY A 71 11.98 -9.48 -27.11
C GLY A 71 11.69 -10.42 -25.95
N LEU A 72 10.96 -11.50 -26.21
CA LEU A 72 10.83 -12.58 -25.25
C LEU A 72 12.19 -13.27 -25.20
N PHE A 73 12.76 -13.38 -24.00
CA PHE A 73 14.05 -14.04 -23.82
C PHE A 73 13.81 -15.42 -23.22
N PRO A 74 14.38 -16.50 -23.79
CA PRO A 74 14.17 -17.84 -23.31
C PRO A 74 15.13 -18.09 -22.13
N TYR A 75 14.92 -17.38 -21.01
CA TYR A 75 15.82 -17.36 -19.85
C TYR A 75 16.13 -18.76 -19.32
N GLU A 76 15.18 -19.68 -19.43
CA GLU A 76 15.29 -21.05 -18.92
C GLU A 76 15.90 -22.03 -19.93
N TYR A 77 16.02 -21.62 -21.20
CA TYR A 77 16.68 -22.37 -22.27
C TYR A 77 18.19 -22.11 -22.29
N ILE A 78 18.59 -20.86 -22.02
CA ILE A 78 19.99 -20.44 -22.02
C ILE A 78 20.63 -20.83 -20.68
N THR A 79 21.00 -22.10 -20.57
CA THR A 79 21.62 -22.69 -19.37
C THR A 79 23.14 -22.81 -19.45
N SER A 80 23.72 -22.61 -20.64
CA SER A 80 25.15 -22.66 -20.88
C SER A 80 25.56 -21.80 -22.08
N PHE A 81 26.85 -21.48 -22.19
CA PHE A 81 27.38 -20.70 -23.31
C PHE A 81 27.27 -21.42 -24.67
N ASN A 82 27.23 -22.75 -24.69
CA ASN A 82 27.14 -23.52 -25.92
C ASN A 82 25.84 -23.25 -26.70
N VAL A 83 24.78 -22.82 -26.00
CA VAL A 83 23.49 -22.44 -26.60
C VAL A 83 23.65 -21.29 -27.60
N LEU A 84 24.69 -20.46 -27.45
CA LEU A 84 24.97 -19.35 -28.37
C LEU A 84 25.50 -19.81 -29.73
N ASN A 85 25.94 -21.06 -29.85
CA ASN A 85 26.48 -21.64 -31.09
C ASN A 85 25.42 -22.42 -31.88
N GLU A 86 24.18 -22.48 -31.40
CA GLU A 86 23.07 -23.15 -32.10
C GLU A 86 22.66 -22.35 -33.34
N ASP A 87 22.48 -23.04 -34.47
CA ASP A 87 22.13 -22.46 -35.77
C ASP A 87 20.62 -22.36 -36.01
N GLN A 88 19.82 -22.80 -35.03
CA GLN A 88 18.37 -22.79 -35.08
C GLN A 88 17.77 -21.99 -33.93
N VAL A 89 16.68 -21.30 -34.20
CA VAL A 89 15.92 -20.59 -33.16
C VAL A 89 15.27 -21.63 -32.23
N PRO A 90 15.32 -21.44 -30.89
CA PRO A 90 14.66 -22.35 -29.96
C PRO A 90 13.17 -22.49 -30.26
N ALA A 91 12.61 -23.67 -29.98
CA ALA A 91 11.18 -23.89 -30.12
C ALA A 91 10.38 -22.84 -29.31
N LYS A 92 9.20 -22.43 -29.79
CA LYS A 92 8.37 -21.41 -29.14
C LYS A 92 8.14 -21.65 -27.64
N SER A 93 8.01 -22.90 -27.23
CA SER A 93 7.86 -23.31 -25.83
C SER A 93 9.06 -22.95 -24.94
N ALA A 94 10.26 -22.77 -25.50
CA ALA A 94 11.45 -22.36 -24.77
C ALA A 94 11.37 -20.90 -24.25
N PHE A 95 10.44 -20.11 -24.78
CA PHE A 95 10.19 -18.74 -24.37
C PHE A 95 9.12 -18.63 -23.27
N ASP A 96 8.50 -19.75 -22.87
CA ASP A 96 7.58 -19.78 -21.74
C ASP A 96 8.36 -19.89 -20.43
N SER A 97 8.16 -18.95 -19.51
CA SER A 97 8.76 -19.04 -18.18
C SER A 97 7.96 -19.96 -17.26
N LYS A 98 8.62 -20.95 -16.67
CA LYS A 98 8.10 -21.76 -15.55
C LYS A 98 7.64 -20.92 -14.37
N LEU A 99 8.15 -19.68 -14.21
CA LEU A 99 7.75 -18.78 -13.12
C LEU A 99 6.41 -18.08 -13.36
N ARG A 100 5.91 -18.04 -14.60
CA ARG A 100 4.65 -17.35 -14.94
C ARG A 100 3.45 -17.94 -14.18
N VAL A 101 3.32 -19.26 -14.17
CA VAL A 101 2.20 -19.95 -13.52
C VAL A 101 2.26 -19.83 -11.98
N PRO A 102 3.41 -20.11 -11.32
CA PRO A 102 3.59 -19.86 -9.88
C PRO A 102 3.33 -18.40 -9.48
N PHE A 103 3.77 -17.43 -10.27
CA PHE A 103 3.55 -16.01 -9.98
C PHE A 103 2.07 -15.64 -10.03
N ILE A 104 1.34 -16.09 -11.07
CA ILE A 104 -0.12 -15.88 -11.14
C ILE A 104 -0.83 -16.58 -9.97
N LYS A 105 -0.39 -17.78 -9.58
CA LYS A 105 -0.93 -18.49 -8.41
C LYS A 105 -0.67 -17.71 -7.13
N ALA A 106 0.53 -17.15 -6.94
CA ALA A 106 0.89 -16.34 -5.79
C ALA A 106 0.03 -15.07 -5.70
N ILE A 107 -0.15 -14.33 -6.81
CA ILE A 107 -1.02 -13.14 -6.85
C ILE A 107 -2.46 -13.52 -6.51
N LYS A 108 -2.98 -14.63 -7.05
CA LYS A 108 -4.33 -15.11 -6.73
C LYS A 108 -4.46 -15.45 -5.25
N SER A 109 -3.53 -16.22 -4.69
CA SER A 109 -3.53 -16.57 -3.27
C SER A 109 -3.44 -15.32 -2.38
N GLN A 110 -2.59 -14.36 -2.73
CA GLN A 110 -2.47 -13.09 -2.01
C GLN A 110 -3.80 -12.33 -2.06
N ARG A 111 -4.41 -12.18 -3.24
CA ARG A 111 -5.71 -11.52 -3.39
C ARG A 111 -6.80 -12.18 -2.55
N GLU A 112 -6.89 -13.51 -2.56
CA GLU A 112 -7.89 -14.22 -1.77
C GLU A 112 -7.64 -14.08 -0.25
N LEU A 113 -6.37 -13.99 0.18
CA LEU A 113 -6.04 -13.68 1.59
C LEU A 113 -6.54 -12.29 2.00
N PHE A 114 -6.27 -11.25 1.21
CA PHE A 114 -6.78 -9.91 1.51
C PHE A 114 -8.31 -9.85 1.52
N LYS A 115 -8.98 -10.55 0.59
CA LYS A 115 -10.44 -10.64 0.58
C LYS A 115 -11.02 -11.37 1.79
N ARG A 116 -10.41 -12.51 2.17
CA ARG A 116 -10.88 -13.35 3.27
C ARG A 116 -10.95 -12.56 4.59
N PHE A 117 -10.03 -11.64 4.79
CA PHE A 117 -9.92 -10.82 6.00
C PHE A 117 -10.42 -9.37 5.79
N ASP A 118 -11.14 -9.08 4.70
CA ASP A 118 -11.61 -7.72 4.35
C ASP A 118 -10.52 -6.63 4.49
N LEU A 119 -9.29 -6.98 4.08
CA LEU A 119 -8.10 -6.13 4.22
C LEU A 119 -7.86 -5.32 2.95
N ASN A 120 -7.49 -4.05 3.14
CA ASN A 120 -7.04 -3.18 2.07
C ASN A 120 -5.53 -3.34 1.84
N MET A 121 -5.14 -3.77 0.64
CA MET A 121 -3.74 -4.03 0.28
C MET A 121 -2.81 -2.82 0.50
N PHE A 122 -3.29 -1.59 0.28
CA PHE A 122 -2.48 -0.38 0.36
C PHE A 122 -2.49 0.28 1.74
N VAL A 123 -3.49 -0.02 2.56
CA VAL A 123 -3.64 0.56 3.91
C VAL A 123 -3.19 -0.42 4.99
N ASP A 124 -3.50 -1.71 4.80
CA ASP A 124 -3.28 -2.77 5.79
C ASP A 124 -2.03 -3.60 5.46
N GLY A 125 -1.68 -3.69 4.17
CA GLY A 125 -0.49 -4.40 3.68
C GLY A 125 0.83 -3.64 3.79
N VAL A 126 0.84 -2.46 4.42
CA VAL A 126 2.04 -1.61 4.54
C VAL A 126 3.12 -2.25 5.41
N SER A 127 2.76 -3.15 6.33
CA SER A 127 3.71 -3.90 7.14
C SER A 127 3.17 -5.28 7.49
N LEU A 128 4.06 -6.28 7.51
CA LEU A 128 3.71 -7.64 7.95
C LEU A 128 3.16 -7.67 9.39
N PRO A 129 3.74 -6.95 10.38
CA PRO A 129 3.17 -6.91 11.72
C PRO A 129 1.74 -6.35 11.76
N GLY A 130 1.48 -5.23 11.07
CA GLY A 130 0.14 -4.63 11.05
C GLY A 130 -0.90 -5.50 10.31
N LEU A 131 -0.48 -6.25 9.29
CA LEU A 131 -1.34 -7.23 8.62
C LEU A 131 -1.65 -8.41 9.55
N SER A 132 -0.62 -8.98 10.19
CA SER A 132 -0.76 -10.09 11.14
C SER A 132 -1.63 -9.72 12.33
N GLU A 133 -1.46 -8.51 12.88
CA GLU A 133 -2.29 -7.97 13.96
C GLU A 133 -3.78 -7.94 13.58
N LYS A 134 -4.10 -7.43 12.39
CA LYS A 134 -5.50 -7.36 11.91
C LYS A 134 -6.12 -8.73 11.63
N VAL A 135 -5.35 -9.61 11.00
CA VAL A 135 -5.79 -10.99 10.76
C VAL A 135 -6.04 -11.69 12.08
N MET A 136 -5.08 -11.61 13.02
CA MET A 136 -5.18 -12.19 14.36
C MET A 136 -6.42 -11.65 15.08
N TYR A 137 -6.68 -10.35 15.05
CA TYR A 137 -7.86 -9.78 15.69
C TYR A 137 -9.19 -10.22 15.09
N GLN A 138 -9.24 -10.49 13.79
CA GLN A 138 -10.44 -11.04 13.15
C GLN A 138 -10.63 -12.54 13.40
N THR A 139 -9.54 -13.30 13.54
CA THR A 139 -9.62 -14.76 13.73
C THR A 139 -9.73 -15.20 15.18
N CYS A 140 -9.21 -14.41 16.12
CA CYS A 140 -9.08 -14.81 17.51
C CYS A 140 -10.20 -14.27 18.41
N PHE A 141 -11.02 -13.32 17.96
CA PHE A 141 -11.95 -12.62 18.86
C PHE A 141 -13.37 -12.49 18.29
N ASP A 142 -14.19 -13.51 18.58
CA ASP A 142 -15.65 -13.41 18.45
C ASP A 142 -16.30 -12.68 19.66
N ASN A 143 -15.55 -12.46 20.74
CA ASN A 143 -16.04 -11.98 22.04
C ASN A 143 -15.50 -10.59 22.44
N LEU A 144 -15.38 -9.65 21.49
CA LEU A 144 -14.97 -8.28 21.84
C LEU A 144 -15.95 -7.64 22.82
N GLU A 145 -15.44 -7.08 23.91
CA GLU A 145 -16.25 -6.28 24.83
C GLU A 145 -16.54 -4.92 24.21
N TYR A 146 -17.80 -4.50 24.32
CA TYR A 146 -18.23 -3.20 23.85
C TYR A 146 -18.33 -2.22 25.01
N PRO A 147 -17.85 -0.97 24.83
CA PRO A 147 -18.06 0.08 25.81
C PRO A 147 -19.54 0.21 26.21
N THR A 148 -19.77 0.46 27.49
CA THR A 148 -21.10 0.68 28.05
C THR A 148 -21.83 1.79 27.30
N LYS A 149 -23.09 1.54 26.94
CA LYS A 149 -23.99 2.52 26.31
C LYS A 149 -24.98 3.14 27.31
N LYS A 150 -24.63 3.14 28.60
CA LYS A 150 -25.41 3.82 29.64
C LYS A 150 -25.42 5.32 29.37
N PRO A 151 -26.59 5.99 29.41
CA PRO A 151 -26.67 7.43 29.19
C PRO A 151 -25.78 8.21 30.16
N ALA A 152 -25.10 9.24 29.65
CA ALA A 152 -24.39 10.21 30.49
C ALA A 152 -25.31 11.37 30.90
N ASN A 153 -24.77 12.27 31.74
CA ASN A 153 -25.48 13.43 32.23
C ASN A 153 -25.88 14.36 31.07
N ALA A 154 -27.13 14.83 31.11
CA ALA A 154 -27.63 15.75 30.10
C ALA A 154 -26.93 17.11 30.19
N PHE A 155 -26.61 17.68 29.04
CA PHE A 155 -26.06 19.03 28.92
C PHE A 155 -26.47 19.65 27.57
N GLN A 156 -26.28 20.97 27.47
CA GLN A 156 -26.50 21.72 26.22
C GLN A 156 -25.18 21.92 25.49
N PHE A 157 -25.20 21.77 24.17
CA PHE A 157 -24.04 21.94 23.33
C PHE A 157 -23.51 23.39 23.44
N PRO A 158 -22.19 23.59 23.62
CA PRO A 158 -21.60 24.91 23.85
C PRO A 158 -21.78 25.86 22.64
N PRO A 159 -22.49 27.00 22.78
CA PRO A 159 -22.72 27.95 21.69
C PRO A 159 -21.43 28.56 21.11
N LYS A 160 -20.41 28.73 21.96
CA LYS A 160 -19.10 29.30 21.59
C LYS A 160 -18.44 28.58 20.41
N CYS A 161 -18.69 27.28 20.24
CA CYS A 161 -18.06 26.46 19.20
C CYS A 161 -18.59 26.75 17.79
N MET A 162 -19.80 27.31 17.65
CA MET A 162 -20.46 27.53 16.36
C MET A 162 -19.67 28.44 15.42
N SER A 163 -19.07 29.50 15.97
CA SER A 163 -18.22 30.42 15.22
C SER A 163 -17.00 29.72 14.61
N GLY A 164 -16.39 28.80 15.36
CA GLY A 164 -15.25 28.01 14.91
C GLY A 164 -15.61 27.08 13.76
N TYR A 165 -16.73 26.36 13.85
CA TYR A 165 -17.19 25.47 12.78
C TYR A 165 -17.51 26.24 11.49
N LYS A 166 -18.22 27.37 11.61
CA LYS A 166 -18.53 28.23 10.46
C LYS A 166 -17.26 28.72 9.76
N ARG A 167 -16.26 29.16 10.51
CA ARG A 167 -14.96 29.61 9.95
C ARG A 167 -14.27 28.49 9.17
N GLN A 168 -14.18 27.29 9.76
CA GLN A 168 -13.53 26.13 9.11
C GLN A 168 -14.17 25.73 7.78
N ASP A 169 -15.49 25.85 7.67
CA ASP A 169 -16.20 25.49 6.45
C ASP A 169 -16.10 26.59 5.39
N VAL A 170 -16.17 27.86 5.79
CA VAL A 170 -15.94 28.99 4.87
C VAL A 170 -14.54 28.94 4.26
N GLU A 171 -13.51 28.74 5.09
CA GLU A 171 -12.11 28.63 4.63
C GLU A 171 -11.91 27.47 3.65
N ALA A 172 -12.60 26.35 3.86
CA ALA A 172 -12.54 25.18 3.01
C ALA A 172 -13.59 25.16 1.87
N LYS A 173 -14.34 26.26 1.68
CA LYS A 173 -15.40 26.39 0.67
C LYS A 173 -16.49 25.30 0.76
N ARG A 174 -16.90 24.96 1.98
CA ARG A 174 -17.96 23.98 2.30
C ARG A 174 -19.22 24.67 2.81
N GLY A 175 -20.38 24.02 2.62
CA GLY A 175 -21.67 24.51 3.13
C GLY A 175 -21.77 24.43 4.66
N PHE A 176 -22.44 25.40 5.28
CA PHE A 176 -22.70 25.44 6.72
C PHE A 176 -24.21 25.64 6.95
N GLY A 177 -24.83 24.77 7.75
CA GLY A 177 -26.28 24.78 7.94
C GLY A 177 -26.77 24.15 9.24
N ILE A 178 -25.90 23.94 10.22
CA ILE A 178 -26.29 23.37 11.53
C ILE A 178 -26.82 24.44 12.48
N THR A 179 -27.80 24.07 13.32
CA THR A 179 -28.30 24.90 14.43
C THR A 179 -27.92 24.31 15.79
N LEU A 180 -27.98 25.12 16.84
CA LEU A 180 -27.78 24.63 18.21
C LEU A 180 -28.88 23.65 18.63
N GLU A 181 -30.14 23.86 18.24
CA GLU A 181 -31.20 22.89 18.50
C GLU A 181 -30.86 21.53 17.87
N HIS A 182 -30.35 21.52 16.64
CA HIS A 182 -29.96 20.27 15.98
C HIS A 182 -28.83 19.56 16.73
N LEU A 183 -27.78 20.26 17.17
CA LEU A 183 -26.71 19.64 17.97
C LEU A 183 -27.22 19.06 19.30
N ASN A 184 -28.15 19.76 19.96
CA ASN A 184 -28.78 19.28 21.19
C ASN A 184 -29.68 18.05 20.95
N MET A 185 -30.41 18.00 19.83
CA MET A 185 -31.14 16.80 19.42
C MET A 185 -30.21 15.61 19.20
N LEU A 186 -29.05 15.83 18.56
CA LEU A 186 -28.04 14.79 18.36
C LEU A 186 -27.45 14.29 19.68
N LEU A 187 -27.14 15.19 20.62
CA LEU A 187 -26.68 14.82 21.98
C LEU A 187 -27.69 13.90 22.67
N LYS A 188 -28.98 14.27 22.66
CA LYS A 188 -30.05 13.45 23.25
C LYS A 188 -30.18 12.10 22.54
N LYS A 189 -30.14 12.07 21.21
CA LYS A 189 -30.19 10.83 20.40
C LYS A 189 -29.00 9.91 20.70
N GLN A 190 -27.82 10.48 20.97
CA GLN A 190 -26.60 9.76 21.32
C GLN A 190 -26.46 9.46 22.82
N LYS A 191 -27.49 9.75 23.63
CA LYS A 191 -27.47 9.55 25.08
C LYS A 191 -26.30 10.26 25.78
N TYR A 192 -25.87 11.40 25.22
CA TYR A 192 -24.74 12.20 25.70
C TYR A 192 -23.41 11.43 25.71
N LEU A 193 -23.26 10.44 24.83
CA LEU A 193 -22.04 9.68 24.63
C LEU A 193 -21.36 10.06 23.32
N CYS A 194 -20.03 9.94 23.29
CA CYS A 194 -19.25 10.08 22.07
C CYS A 194 -19.71 9.04 21.05
N GLY A 195 -20.03 9.49 19.83
CA GLY A 195 -20.47 8.60 18.75
C GLY A 195 -19.38 7.68 18.19
N LEU A 196 -18.13 7.80 18.68
CA LEU A 196 -16.97 7.02 18.24
C LEU A 196 -16.50 6.04 19.33
N CYS A 197 -16.22 6.54 20.54
CA CYS A 197 -15.70 5.73 21.65
C CYS A 197 -16.71 5.42 22.77
N TYR A 198 -17.91 5.98 22.71
CA TYR A 198 -18.94 5.89 23.76
C TYR A 198 -18.53 6.46 25.13
N SER A 199 -17.44 7.23 25.24
CA SER A 199 -17.13 7.94 26.48
C SER A 199 -18.24 8.96 26.81
N PRO A 200 -18.54 9.19 28.09
CA PRO A 200 -19.41 10.29 28.51
C PRO A 200 -18.93 11.63 27.96
N LEU A 201 -19.86 12.44 27.46
CA LEU A 201 -19.59 13.79 26.99
C LEU A 201 -20.01 14.83 28.02
N THR A 202 -19.35 15.98 27.95
CA THR A 202 -19.64 17.20 28.68
C THR A 202 -19.59 18.40 27.73
N SER A 203 -19.99 19.57 28.21
CA SER A 203 -19.86 20.84 27.47
C SER A 203 -18.43 21.16 27.05
N ASP A 204 -17.43 20.67 27.78
CA ASP A 204 -16.02 20.96 27.52
C ASP A 204 -15.33 19.90 26.67
N THR A 205 -15.91 18.71 26.57
CA THR A 205 -15.31 17.57 25.87
C THR A 205 -15.99 17.25 24.54
N SER A 206 -17.20 17.77 24.29
CA SER A 206 -17.97 17.49 23.08
C SER A 206 -17.55 18.34 21.88
N SER A 207 -17.71 17.76 20.69
CA SER A 207 -17.46 18.41 19.40
C SER A 207 -18.46 17.89 18.35
N ALA A 208 -18.80 18.75 17.39
CA ALA A 208 -19.45 18.33 16.14
C ALA A 208 -18.38 17.78 15.19
N ASP A 209 -18.49 16.50 14.81
CA ASP A 209 -17.57 15.81 13.91
C ASP A 209 -18.26 15.50 12.58
N ARG A 210 -17.60 15.81 11.48
CA ARG A 210 -18.13 15.63 10.12
C ARG A 210 -18.09 14.16 9.73
N ILE A 211 -19.23 13.59 9.38
CA ILE A 211 -19.34 12.22 8.87
C ILE A 211 -18.52 12.08 7.57
N ASN A 212 -18.73 13.00 6.64
CA ASN A 212 -17.95 13.16 5.42
C ASN A 212 -17.14 14.46 5.48
N ASN A 213 -15.81 14.35 5.46
CA ASN A 213 -14.90 15.49 5.55
C ASN A 213 -14.92 16.41 4.32
N ASN A 214 -15.44 15.92 3.18
CA ASN A 214 -15.61 16.72 1.95
C ASN A 214 -16.85 17.61 2.00
N LEU A 215 -17.79 17.32 2.91
CA LEU A 215 -18.98 18.14 3.16
C LEU A 215 -18.77 18.97 4.43
N GLY A 216 -19.42 20.12 4.53
CA GLY A 216 -19.30 20.98 5.71
C GLY A 216 -20.25 20.55 6.84
N HIS A 217 -20.38 21.40 7.85
CA HIS A 217 -21.31 21.17 8.95
C HIS A 217 -22.73 21.50 8.50
N THR A 218 -23.38 20.51 7.90
CA THR A 218 -24.78 20.55 7.47
C THR A 218 -25.59 19.47 8.16
N ASP A 219 -26.91 19.63 8.14
CA ASP A 219 -27.82 18.61 8.66
C ASP A 219 -27.60 17.26 7.96
N GLY A 220 -27.57 16.19 8.74
CA GLY A 220 -27.27 14.83 8.26
C GLY A 220 -25.78 14.51 8.07
N ASN A 221 -24.85 15.48 8.15
CA ASN A 221 -23.41 15.24 8.02
C ASN A 221 -22.65 15.33 9.36
N ILE A 222 -23.33 15.35 10.50
CA ILE A 222 -22.71 15.52 11.82
C ILE A 222 -22.93 14.30 12.72
N LEU A 223 -21.86 13.93 13.43
CA LEU A 223 -21.86 13.03 14.57
C LEU A 223 -21.29 13.79 15.78
N ILE A 224 -21.91 13.69 16.96
CA ILE A 224 -21.28 14.28 18.15
C ILE A 224 -20.17 13.33 18.63
N SER A 225 -18.95 13.82 18.75
CA SER A 225 -17.82 13.05 19.28
C SER A 225 -17.11 13.84 20.38
N CYS A 226 -16.22 13.17 21.13
CA CYS A 226 -15.32 13.89 22.01
C CYS A 226 -14.19 14.53 21.20
N ILE A 227 -13.63 15.64 21.70
CA ILE A 227 -12.56 16.39 21.03
C ILE A 227 -11.34 15.49 20.72
N SER A 228 -11.01 14.55 21.62
CA SER A 228 -9.92 13.61 21.41
C SER A 228 -10.17 12.69 20.20
N CYS A 229 -11.37 12.12 20.08
CA CYS A 229 -11.72 11.28 18.92
C CYS A 229 -11.78 12.09 17.63
N ASN A 230 -12.37 13.29 17.64
CA ASN A 230 -12.43 14.15 16.44
C ASN A 230 -11.01 14.47 15.92
N THR A 231 -10.11 14.84 16.83
CA THR A 231 -8.71 15.16 16.50
C THR A 231 -7.95 13.93 15.99
N ALA A 232 -8.15 12.77 16.64
CA ALA A 232 -7.47 11.52 16.28
C ALA A 232 -7.98 10.92 14.97
N ARG A 233 -9.28 11.09 14.64
CA ARG A 233 -9.90 10.50 13.44
C ARG A 233 -9.34 11.09 12.15
N LYS A 234 -9.05 12.39 12.11
CA LYS A 234 -8.55 13.10 10.92
C LYS A 234 -9.42 12.80 9.69
N CYS A 235 -8.85 12.15 8.67
CA CYS A 235 -9.50 11.77 7.42
C CYS A 235 -10.03 10.32 7.41
N MET A 236 -9.88 9.56 8.50
CA MET A 236 -10.30 8.17 8.58
C MET A 236 -11.84 8.05 8.55
N SER A 237 -12.35 7.01 7.91
CA SER A 237 -13.79 6.72 7.92
C SER A 237 -14.29 6.43 9.33
N LEU A 238 -15.57 6.75 9.61
CA LEU A 238 -16.18 6.47 10.91
C LEU A 238 -16.12 4.98 11.27
N ARG A 239 -16.36 4.09 10.30
CA ARG A 239 -16.31 2.64 10.51
C ARG A 239 -14.92 2.18 10.90
N GLY A 240 -13.89 2.62 10.16
CA GLY A 240 -12.51 2.27 10.46
C GLY A 240 -12.06 2.79 11.83
N PHE A 241 -12.42 4.04 12.15
CA PHE A 241 -12.05 4.62 13.44
C PHE A 241 -12.77 3.95 14.62
N ARG A 242 -14.08 3.65 14.49
CA ARG A 242 -14.83 2.91 15.52
C ARG A 242 -14.24 1.53 15.78
N TYR A 243 -13.85 0.82 14.73
CA TYR A 243 -13.21 -0.49 14.88
C TYR A 243 -11.85 -0.36 15.58
N LYS A 244 -11.03 0.61 15.19
CA LYS A 244 -9.78 0.92 15.89
C LYS A 244 -10.02 1.21 17.38
N THR A 245 -10.97 2.08 17.71
CA THR A 245 -11.29 2.41 19.09
C THR A 245 -11.81 1.22 19.89
N LEU A 246 -12.54 0.30 19.26
CA LEU A 246 -12.99 -0.94 19.90
C LEU A 246 -11.80 -1.85 20.22
N LEU A 247 -10.83 -1.97 19.30
CA LEU A 247 -9.60 -2.72 19.56
C LEU A 247 -8.77 -2.06 20.66
N ASP A 248 -8.63 -0.73 20.63
CA ASP A 248 -7.94 0.04 21.68
C ASP A 248 -8.62 -0.16 23.06
N PHE A 249 -9.95 -0.26 23.11
CA PHE A 249 -10.70 -0.55 24.34
C PHE A 249 -10.44 -1.95 24.90
N ASN A 250 -10.24 -2.93 24.02
CA ASN A 250 -9.93 -4.31 24.40
C ASN A 250 -8.41 -4.55 24.49
N SER A 251 -7.56 -3.52 24.44
CA SER A 251 -6.12 -3.69 24.22
C SER A 251 -5.44 -4.59 25.24
N ASP A 252 -5.95 -4.63 26.46
CA ASP A 252 -5.41 -5.43 27.56
C ASP A 252 -5.81 -6.91 27.42
N GLU A 253 -7.06 -7.18 26.99
CA GLU A 253 -7.55 -8.54 26.70
C GLU A 253 -6.89 -9.13 25.46
N LEU A 254 -6.57 -8.28 24.48
CA LEU A 254 -5.82 -8.66 23.29
C LEU A 254 -4.40 -9.14 23.60
N VAL A 255 -3.85 -8.82 24.79
CA VAL A 255 -2.57 -9.34 25.25
C VAL A 255 -2.69 -10.76 25.75
N PHE A 256 -3.78 -11.15 26.44
CA PHE A 256 -3.91 -12.47 27.09
C PHE A 256 -3.96 -13.65 26.11
N SER A 257 -4.12 -13.41 24.80
CA SER A 257 -3.96 -14.46 23.78
C SER A 257 -2.50 -14.80 23.46
N ILE A 258 -1.56 -13.94 23.86
CA ILE A 258 -0.13 -14.26 24.03
C ILE A 258 -0.01 -14.58 25.52
N ASP A 259 0.39 -15.81 25.88
CA ASP A 259 0.26 -16.36 27.23
C ASP A 259 0.39 -15.32 28.37
N LYS A 260 -0.54 -15.35 29.33
CA LYS A 260 -0.64 -14.39 30.46
C LYS A 260 0.69 -14.13 31.17
N GLU A 261 1.56 -15.14 31.20
CA GLU A 261 2.92 -15.12 31.76
C GLU A 261 3.86 -14.13 31.04
N GLU A 262 3.67 -13.91 29.73
CA GLU A 262 4.53 -13.10 28.86
C GLU A 262 3.97 -11.69 28.57
N SER A 263 2.82 -11.35 29.18
CA SER A 263 2.14 -10.06 28.96
C SER A 263 3.01 -8.84 29.33
N GLU A 264 3.86 -8.96 30.35
CA GLU A 264 4.79 -7.92 30.78
C GLU A 264 5.89 -7.67 29.72
N ILE A 265 6.36 -8.74 29.05
CA ILE A 265 7.39 -8.66 28.01
C ILE A 265 6.83 -7.97 26.77
N TYR A 266 5.59 -8.29 26.37
CA TYR A 266 4.92 -7.59 25.28
C TYR A 266 4.75 -6.09 25.58
N GLY A 267 4.30 -5.72 26.79
CA GLY A 267 4.17 -4.31 27.19
C GLY A 267 5.49 -3.55 27.10
N LYS A 268 6.58 -4.17 27.58
CA LYS A 268 7.94 -3.63 27.46
C LYS A 268 8.43 -3.53 26.02
N MET A 269 8.09 -4.49 25.15
CA MET A 269 8.40 -4.42 23.72
C MET A 269 7.63 -3.27 23.05
N LYS A 270 6.30 -3.21 23.23
CA LYS A 270 5.44 -2.19 22.63
C LYS A 270 5.85 -0.76 23.05
N ALA A 271 6.17 -0.55 24.32
CA ALA A 271 6.61 0.75 24.84
C ALA A 271 7.97 1.20 24.26
N ASN A 272 8.81 0.26 23.83
CA ASN A 272 10.16 0.54 23.29
C ASN A 272 10.24 0.43 21.75
N ILE A 273 9.13 0.14 21.07
CA ILE A 273 9.04 0.16 19.61
C ILE A 273 8.67 1.59 19.18
N ALA A 274 9.69 2.43 18.99
CA ALA A 274 9.56 3.69 18.27
C ALA A 274 9.82 3.44 16.77
N GLY A 275 8.73 3.37 15.99
CA GLY A 275 8.80 3.01 14.57
C GLY A 275 8.95 1.52 14.33
N GLY A 276 8.41 1.05 13.20
CA GLY A 276 8.33 -0.37 12.81
C GLY A 276 9.62 -1.16 13.12
N PRO A 277 9.57 -2.33 13.78
CA PRO A 277 10.72 -3.10 14.28
C PRO A 277 11.88 -3.52 13.34
N SER A 278 11.99 -3.02 12.11
CA SER A 278 12.94 -3.52 11.09
C SER A 278 14.29 -2.80 11.00
N ILE A 279 14.47 -1.61 11.56
CA ILE A 279 15.78 -0.91 11.45
C ILE A 279 16.89 -1.62 12.25
N LYS A 280 16.55 -2.33 13.34
CA LYS A 280 17.55 -3.01 14.18
C LYS A 280 18.06 -4.34 13.60
N PHE A 281 17.28 -5.04 12.77
CA PHE A 281 17.76 -6.27 12.11
C PHE A 281 18.76 -5.98 10.97
N ASN A 282 18.90 -4.72 10.53
CA ASN A 282 19.83 -4.29 9.50
C ASN A 282 21.22 -3.85 10.02
N ARG A 283 21.58 -4.08 11.29
CA ARG A 283 22.91 -3.70 11.81
C ARG A 283 23.81 -4.84 12.28
N TYR A 284 23.34 -6.08 12.33
CA TYR A 284 24.16 -7.22 12.78
C TYR A 284 23.91 -8.51 11.98
N ALA A 285 23.76 -8.40 10.66
CA ALA A 285 24.13 -9.44 9.72
C ALA A 285 25.37 -8.96 8.94
#